data_AF-A0A7C6TG00-F1
#
_entry.id   AF-A0A7C6TG00-F1
#
_cell.length_a   1.000
_cell.length_b   1.000
_cell.length_c   1.000
_cell.angle_alpha   90.00
_cell.angle_beta   90.00
_cell.angle_gamma   90.00
#
_symmetry.space_group_name_H-M   'P 1'
#
loop_
_entity.id
_entity.type
_entity.pdbx_description
1 polymer ?
#
loop_
_entity_poly.entity_id
_entity_poly.type
_entity_poly.pdbx_seq_one_letter_code
_entity_poly.pdbx_strand_id
1 'polypeptide(L)'
;MRLTPEEEALLAGEGGEGARRAMRIVVTLGSIYDAERLLPVESVQVAGVSFRNVGEAGLEFLRDWAAQGARVTVPATLNPAGMDMRDWRRMGISAEFARLQEATVRAYTDMGVTATCTCTPYLVGNVPSFGAHLAWSESSAVCYANAVLGARTNREGGPGALAAAICGRTAAYGLHLDAGRVPTHRVRVRCPVRTPDDYGALGYWVGRWVGGGVPYIEGLDLPPVGASTPLAVSGEEAAAGDTLKLLGAALASSGAVALYHIHGVTPEARALPDLCPPDVAVMDVEDLGPARQALNSDASAIDLVVVGCPHASLTEVRHIAAGIRGKRLRAALWVTTSRPVREAAEAEGLVATIEEAGGLVIADSCVVIAPMAELPYRTVATNSAKMATYALGHAGLKARFGPLEQCLDAAMSGRWPA
;
A
#
# COMPACT_ATOMS: atom_id res chain seq x y z
N MET A 1 9.43 -30.13 2.58
CA MET A 1 9.06 -29.44 1.34
C MET A 1 9.48 -30.27 0.14
N ARG A 2 8.59 -30.44 -0.84
CA ARG A 2 8.85 -31.08 -2.14
C ARG A 2 9.20 -29.99 -3.15
N LEU A 3 10.32 -30.16 -3.84
CA LEU A 3 10.79 -29.25 -4.90
C LEU A 3 10.64 -29.94 -6.26
N THR A 4 10.40 -29.16 -7.31
CA THR A 4 10.47 -29.66 -8.70
C THR A 4 11.94 -29.81 -9.15
N PRO A 5 12.23 -30.55 -10.23
CA PRO A 5 13.58 -30.64 -10.77
C PRO A 5 14.19 -29.27 -11.10
N GLU A 6 13.40 -28.33 -11.61
CA GLU A 6 13.85 -26.96 -11.91
C GLU A 6 14.21 -26.19 -10.63
N GLU A 7 13.43 -26.38 -9.57
CA GLU A 7 13.65 -25.78 -8.26
C GLU A 7 14.91 -26.34 -7.57
N GLU A 8 15.14 -27.66 -7.70
CA GLU A 8 16.36 -28.33 -7.24
C GLU A 8 17.60 -27.85 -8.01
N ALA A 9 17.48 -27.70 -9.34
CA ALA A 9 18.56 -27.18 -10.19
C ALA A 9 18.97 -25.75 -9.81
N LEU A 10 18.00 -24.86 -9.53
CA LEU A 10 18.28 -23.52 -9.03
C LEU A 10 18.99 -23.56 -7.67
N LEU A 11 18.58 -24.46 -6.77
CA LEU A 11 19.20 -24.63 -5.45
C LEU A 11 20.62 -25.22 -5.55
N ALA A 12 20.88 -26.06 -6.56
CA ALA A 12 22.19 -26.61 -6.88
C ALA A 12 23.14 -25.59 -7.54
N GLY A 13 22.61 -24.47 -8.04
CA GLY A 13 23.38 -23.35 -8.59
C GLY A 13 23.42 -23.27 -10.12
N GLU A 14 22.59 -24.05 -10.83
CA GLU A 14 22.54 -24.03 -12.30
C GLU A 14 22.10 -22.67 -12.87
N GLY A 15 21.36 -21.88 -12.08
CA GLY A 15 20.97 -20.50 -12.42
C GLY A 15 21.97 -19.42 -12.00
N GLY A 16 23.17 -19.79 -11.54
CA GLY A 16 24.17 -18.87 -10.99
C GLY A 16 23.96 -18.52 -9.51
N GLU A 17 24.94 -17.84 -8.91
CA GLU A 17 24.97 -17.61 -7.45
C GLU A 17 23.79 -16.76 -6.96
N GLY A 18 23.42 -15.71 -7.70
CA GLY A 18 22.29 -14.85 -7.34
C GLY A 18 20.96 -15.62 -7.28
N ALA A 19 20.71 -16.51 -8.24
CA ALA A 19 19.51 -17.35 -8.27
C ALA A 19 19.55 -18.44 -7.19
N ARG A 20 20.72 -19.05 -6.96
CA ARG A 20 20.93 -20.03 -5.89
C ARG A 20 20.61 -19.43 -4.52
N ARG A 21 21.13 -18.23 -4.25
CA ARG A 21 20.85 -17.47 -3.02
C ARG A 21 19.36 -17.18 -2.86
N ALA A 22 18.70 -16.72 -3.93
CA ALA A 22 17.25 -16.47 -3.95
C ALA A 22 16.45 -17.73 -3.61
N MET A 23 16.75 -18.83 -4.29
CA MET A 23 16.09 -20.10 -4.08
C MET A 23 16.27 -20.61 -2.65
N ARG A 24 17.49 -20.47 -2.10
CA ARG A 24 17.77 -20.80 -0.70
C ARG A 24 16.90 -20.02 0.28
N ILE A 25 16.68 -18.72 0.03
CA ILE A 25 15.80 -17.87 0.86
C ILE A 25 14.36 -18.41 0.80
N VAL A 26 13.82 -18.65 -0.40
CA VAL A 26 12.44 -19.12 -0.58
C VAL A 26 12.22 -20.50 0.05
N VAL A 27 13.15 -21.44 -0.15
CA VAL A 27 13.10 -22.77 0.51
C VAL A 27 13.19 -22.64 2.02
N THR A 28 14.08 -21.78 2.53
CA THR A 28 14.20 -21.56 3.99
C THR A 28 12.90 -21.01 4.58
N LEU A 29 12.30 -20.00 3.93
CA LEU A 29 11.02 -19.45 4.37
C LEU A 29 9.91 -20.49 4.33
N GLY A 30 9.81 -21.28 3.26
CA GLY A 30 8.82 -22.33 3.21
C GLY A 30 9.07 -23.43 4.26
N SER A 31 10.31 -23.73 4.63
CA SER A 31 10.60 -24.64 5.75
C SER A 31 10.18 -24.04 7.10
N ILE A 32 10.36 -22.73 7.32
CA ILE A 32 9.92 -22.05 8.55
C ILE A 32 8.40 -22.09 8.70
N TYR A 33 7.67 -22.02 7.59
CA TYR A 33 6.20 -22.01 7.57
C TYR A 33 5.59 -23.38 7.22
N ASP A 34 6.36 -24.46 7.32
CA ASP A 34 5.94 -25.85 7.06
C ASP A 34 5.25 -26.04 5.68
N ALA A 35 5.66 -25.27 4.68
CA ALA A 35 5.13 -25.35 3.33
C ALA A 35 5.50 -26.69 2.68
N GLU A 36 4.49 -27.37 2.14
CA GLU A 36 4.70 -28.66 1.48
C GLU A 36 5.39 -28.54 0.12
N ARG A 37 5.21 -27.41 -0.56
CA ARG A 37 5.68 -27.15 -1.93
C ARG A 37 5.85 -25.64 -2.16
N LEU A 38 6.46 -25.29 -3.28
CA LEU A 38 6.47 -23.93 -3.80
C LEU A 38 5.38 -23.72 -4.86
N LEU A 39 5.07 -22.46 -5.16
CA LEU A 39 4.06 -22.03 -6.10
C LEU A 39 4.66 -21.04 -7.09
N PRO A 40 4.32 -21.12 -8.39
CA PRO A 40 4.66 -20.07 -9.34
C PRO A 40 3.97 -18.76 -8.94
N VAL A 41 4.66 -17.64 -9.12
CA VAL A 41 4.08 -16.31 -8.91
C VAL A 41 3.86 -15.58 -10.23
N GLU A 42 2.72 -14.90 -10.36
CA GLU A 42 2.36 -14.11 -11.55
C GLU A 42 3.06 -12.74 -11.55
N SER A 43 3.15 -12.10 -10.38
CA SER A 43 3.90 -10.85 -10.21
C SER A 43 4.43 -10.66 -8.80
N VAL A 44 5.42 -9.79 -8.69
CA VAL A 44 6.07 -9.43 -7.43
C VAL A 44 6.03 -7.92 -7.23
N GLN A 45 5.85 -7.48 -5.99
CA GLN A 45 6.05 -6.09 -5.60
C GLN A 45 7.02 -6.04 -4.42
N VAL A 46 8.20 -5.46 -4.63
CA VAL A 46 9.27 -5.42 -3.66
C VAL A 46 9.19 -4.14 -2.81
N ALA A 47 9.18 -4.30 -1.49
CA ALA A 47 9.33 -3.20 -0.52
C ALA A 47 10.79 -3.06 -0.06
N GLY A 48 11.07 -2.04 0.75
CA GLY A 48 12.46 -1.70 1.12
C GLY A 48 13.17 -0.93 0.01
N VAL A 49 12.50 0.09 -0.52
CA VAL A 49 13.02 0.92 -1.63
C VAL A 49 13.57 2.25 -1.11
N SER A 50 13.00 2.82 -0.05
CA SER A 50 13.53 4.05 0.55
C SER A 50 14.90 3.81 1.18
N PHE A 51 15.89 4.63 0.81
CA PHE A 51 17.23 4.58 1.42
C PHE A 51 17.17 4.77 2.94
N ARG A 52 16.22 5.58 3.43
CA ARG A 52 15.97 5.76 4.87
C ARG A 52 15.73 4.42 5.59
N ASN A 53 15.06 3.48 4.94
CA ASN A 53 14.70 2.19 5.55
C ASN A 53 15.79 1.14 5.35
N VAL A 54 16.45 1.12 4.19
CA VAL A 54 17.45 0.09 3.89
C VAL A 54 18.85 0.42 4.42
N GLY A 55 19.19 1.70 4.51
CA GLY A 55 20.51 2.17 4.87
C GLY A 55 21.62 1.64 3.95
N GLU A 56 22.86 1.84 4.38
CA GLU A 56 24.04 1.39 3.63
C GLU A 56 24.10 -0.14 3.49
N ALA A 57 23.81 -0.87 4.58
CA ALA A 57 23.85 -2.33 4.59
C ALA A 57 22.85 -2.94 3.60
N GLY A 58 21.63 -2.39 3.51
CA GLY A 58 20.65 -2.85 2.54
C GLY A 58 21.03 -2.49 1.09
N LEU A 59 21.63 -1.32 0.87
CA LEU A 59 22.17 -0.95 -0.45
C LEU A 59 23.32 -1.85 -0.88
N GLU A 60 24.24 -2.17 0.03
CA GLU A 60 25.35 -3.09 -0.23
C GLU A 60 24.84 -4.50 -0.52
N PHE A 61 23.87 -5.00 0.26
CA PHE A 61 23.20 -6.27 0.01
C PHE A 61 22.60 -6.35 -1.40
N LEU A 62 21.91 -5.30 -1.86
CA LEU A 62 21.33 -5.25 -3.21
C LEU A 62 22.41 -5.23 -4.31
N ARG A 63 23.49 -4.48 -4.10
CA ARG A 63 24.62 -4.40 -5.04
C ARG A 63 25.37 -5.72 -5.15
N ASP A 64 25.65 -6.36 -4.02
CA ASP A 64 26.27 -7.69 -3.96
C ASP A 64 25.40 -8.72 -4.70
N TRP A 65 24.09 -8.69 -4.47
CA TRP A 65 23.18 -9.61 -5.14
C TRP A 65 23.11 -9.36 -6.65
N ALA A 66 23.08 -8.10 -7.09
CA ALA A 66 23.17 -7.74 -8.50
C ALA A 66 24.51 -8.16 -9.14
N ALA A 67 25.63 -8.02 -8.42
CA ALA A 67 26.97 -8.44 -8.85
C ALA A 67 27.10 -9.96 -8.99
N GLN A 68 26.33 -10.73 -8.21
CA GLN A 68 26.19 -12.19 -8.34
C GLN A 68 25.32 -12.61 -9.55
N GLY A 69 24.95 -11.65 -10.42
CA GLY A 69 24.21 -11.93 -11.65
C GLY A 69 22.71 -12.14 -11.44
N ALA A 70 22.15 -11.78 -10.28
CA ALA A 70 20.73 -11.93 -10.01
C ALA A 70 19.88 -11.17 -11.05
N ARG A 71 18.85 -11.83 -11.56
CA ARG A 71 17.86 -11.26 -12.48
C ARG A 71 16.48 -11.77 -12.11
N VAL A 72 15.50 -10.88 -12.14
CA VAL A 72 14.10 -11.27 -11.99
C VAL A 72 13.64 -12.08 -13.20
N THR A 73 12.80 -13.09 -12.97
CA THR A 73 12.27 -13.99 -13.99
C THR A 73 10.76 -13.81 -14.20
N VAL A 74 10.12 -12.99 -13.35
CA VAL A 74 8.69 -12.63 -13.40
C VAL A 74 8.54 -11.11 -13.33
N PRO A 75 7.40 -10.54 -13.77
CA PRO A 75 7.12 -9.11 -13.61
C PRO A 75 7.27 -8.67 -12.15
N ALA A 76 8.24 -7.78 -11.90
CA ALA A 76 8.55 -7.27 -10.58
C ALA A 76 8.50 -5.74 -10.56
N THR A 77 7.82 -5.18 -9.56
CA THR A 77 7.65 -3.74 -9.39
C THR A 77 8.15 -3.25 -8.04
N LEU A 78 8.35 -1.94 -7.89
CA LEU A 78 8.85 -1.32 -6.67
C LEU A 78 7.76 -0.56 -5.91
N ASN A 79 7.77 -0.73 -4.58
CA ASN A 79 7.11 0.17 -3.63
C ASN A 79 7.71 1.59 -3.71
N PRO A 80 7.09 2.66 -3.15
CA PRO A 80 7.60 4.01 -3.23
C PRO A 80 9.02 4.15 -2.69
N ALA A 81 9.74 5.08 -3.29
CA ALA A 81 11.00 5.60 -2.77
C ALA A 81 10.74 6.58 -1.61
N GLY A 82 11.83 7.05 -0.99
CA GLY A 82 11.78 8.10 0.02
C GLY A 82 11.68 9.52 -0.53
N MET A 83 11.61 9.68 -1.86
CA MET A 83 11.52 10.99 -2.53
C MET A 83 10.93 10.85 -3.94
N ASP A 84 10.53 11.97 -4.53
CA ASP A 84 10.22 12.02 -5.95
C ASP A 84 11.49 11.84 -6.78
N MET A 85 11.54 10.78 -7.58
CA MET A 85 12.74 10.43 -8.36
C MET A 85 13.12 11.47 -9.44
N ARG A 86 12.24 12.44 -9.76
CA ARG A 86 12.50 13.53 -10.71
C ARG A 86 12.56 14.90 -10.03
N ASP A 87 11.65 15.15 -9.08
CA ASP A 87 11.40 16.49 -8.50
C ASP A 87 11.72 16.62 -7.00
N TRP A 88 12.57 15.73 -6.44
CA TRP A 88 12.92 15.72 -5.01
C TRP A 88 13.40 17.06 -4.43
N ARG A 89 14.00 17.94 -5.24
CA ARG A 89 14.44 19.29 -4.81
C ARG A 89 13.28 20.13 -4.30
N ARG A 90 12.11 20.05 -4.96
CA ARG A 90 10.90 20.78 -4.56
C ARG A 90 10.32 20.28 -3.23
N MET A 91 10.61 19.03 -2.87
CA MET A 91 10.26 18.47 -1.57
C MET A 91 11.22 18.93 -0.44
N GLY A 92 12.33 19.60 -0.78
CA GLY A 92 13.36 19.98 0.19
C GLY A 92 14.32 18.85 0.57
N ILE A 93 14.38 17.78 -0.22
CA ILE A 93 15.26 16.62 0.04
C ILE A 93 16.72 17.00 -0.25
N SER A 94 17.63 16.51 0.58
CA SER A 94 19.07 16.77 0.42
C SER A 94 19.65 16.03 -0.80
N ALA A 95 20.66 16.62 -1.45
CA ALA A 95 21.35 16.00 -2.59
C ALA A 95 22.06 14.70 -2.18
N GLU A 96 22.51 14.59 -0.93
CA GLU A 96 23.11 13.39 -0.38
C GLU A 96 22.09 12.23 -0.30
N PHE A 97 20.93 12.48 0.31
CA PHE A 97 19.86 11.49 0.36
C PHE A 97 19.43 11.08 -1.05
N ALA A 98 19.31 12.06 -1.97
CA ALA A 98 18.90 11.79 -3.34
C ALA A 98 19.85 10.86 -4.08
N ARG A 99 21.16 11.10 -3.99
CA ARG A 99 22.19 10.24 -4.60
C ARG A 99 22.12 8.80 -4.06
N LEU A 100 21.90 8.64 -2.76
CA LEU A 100 21.81 7.32 -2.11
C LEU A 100 20.51 6.61 -2.49
N GLN A 101 19.39 7.35 -2.56
CA GLN A 101 18.10 6.84 -3.00
C GLN A 101 18.12 6.39 -4.48
N GLU A 102 18.75 7.18 -5.37
CA GLU A 102 18.96 6.82 -6.77
C GLU A 102 19.82 5.55 -6.90
N ALA A 103 20.88 5.44 -6.09
CA ALA A 103 21.70 4.23 -6.06
C ALA A 103 20.93 2.98 -5.62
N THR A 104 20.02 3.12 -4.64
CA THR A 104 19.14 2.02 -4.19
C THR A 104 18.18 1.59 -5.29
N VAL A 105 17.47 2.53 -5.94
CA VAL A 105 16.57 2.20 -7.04
C VAL A 105 17.34 1.56 -8.20
N ARG A 106 18.53 2.08 -8.51
CA ARG A 106 19.38 1.52 -9.56
C ARG A 106 19.78 0.08 -9.28
N ALA A 107 20.11 -0.27 -8.04
CA ALA A 107 20.46 -1.66 -7.69
C ALA A 107 19.31 -2.64 -8.00
N TYR A 108 18.05 -2.24 -7.78
CA TYR A 108 16.89 -3.03 -8.20
C TYR A 108 16.72 -3.09 -9.72
N THR A 109 16.86 -1.96 -10.43
CA THR A 109 16.70 -1.94 -11.90
C THR A 109 17.81 -2.71 -12.63
N ASP A 110 19.03 -2.73 -12.06
CA ASP A 110 20.15 -3.52 -12.58
C ASP A 110 19.84 -5.03 -12.51
N MET A 111 18.94 -5.47 -11.61
CA MET A 111 18.40 -6.84 -11.55
C MET A 111 17.15 -7.06 -12.42
N GLY A 112 16.70 -6.04 -13.16
CA GLY A 112 15.53 -6.12 -14.05
C GLY A 112 14.19 -5.78 -13.40
N VAL A 113 14.17 -5.25 -12.18
CA VAL A 113 12.93 -4.79 -11.53
C VAL A 113 12.46 -3.47 -12.16
N THR A 114 11.16 -3.34 -12.44
CA THR A 114 10.59 -2.09 -12.95
C THR A 114 10.40 -1.09 -11.82
N ALA A 115 11.03 0.08 -11.92
CA ALA A 115 10.95 1.16 -10.94
C ALA A 115 9.63 1.95 -11.02
N THR A 116 8.49 1.27 -10.76
CA THR A 116 7.17 1.91 -10.69
C THR A 116 7.00 2.83 -9.47
N CYS A 117 7.80 2.59 -8.43
CA CYS A 117 7.84 3.33 -7.17
C CYS A 117 6.46 3.70 -6.60
N THR A 118 5.54 2.73 -6.51
CA THR A 118 4.17 2.99 -6.04
C THR A 118 3.64 1.91 -5.10
N CYS A 119 2.89 2.33 -4.09
CA CYS A 119 2.20 1.45 -3.16
C CYS A 119 0.84 0.98 -3.71
N THR A 120 0.47 1.46 -4.90
CA THR A 120 -0.78 1.14 -5.62
C THR A 120 -0.46 0.56 -7.00
N PRO A 121 0.21 -0.60 -7.09
CA PRO A 121 0.67 -1.17 -8.36
C PRO A 121 -0.50 -1.48 -9.32
N TYR A 122 -1.68 -1.77 -8.77
CA TYR A 122 -2.93 -1.97 -9.49
C TYR A 122 -3.46 -0.70 -10.18
N LEU A 123 -3.06 0.50 -9.77
CA LEU A 123 -3.41 1.74 -10.48
C LEU A 123 -2.51 2.01 -11.69
N VAL A 124 -1.44 1.22 -11.86
CA VAL A 124 -0.46 1.36 -12.96
C VAL A 124 -0.32 0.08 -13.77
N GLY A 125 -1.36 -0.75 -13.79
CA GLY A 125 -1.49 -1.89 -14.70
C GLY A 125 -1.09 -3.25 -14.13
N ASN A 126 -0.58 -3.35 -12.90
CA ASN A 126 -0.37 -4.66 -12.26
C ASN A 126 -1.67 -5.14 -11.59
N VAL A 127 -2.57 -5.66 -12.42
CA VAL A 127 -3.90 -6.17 -12.03
C VAL A 127 -3.92 -7.69 -12.25
N PRO A 128 -3.50 -8.49 -11.25
CA PRO A 128 -3.45 -9.94 -11.36
C PRO A 128 -4.83 -10.59 -11.47
N SER A 129 -4.84 -11.80 -12.04
CA SER A 129 -6.07 -12.59 -12.18
C SER A 129 -6.61 -13.09 -10.84
N PHE A 130 -7.91 -13.35 -10.76
CA PHE A 130 -8.52 -13.99 -9.60
C PHE A 130 -7.84 -15.35 -9.31
N GLY A 131 -7.46 -15.60 -8.06
CA GLY A 131 -6.75 -16.80 -7.62
C GLY A 131 -5.25 -16.83 -7.95
N ALA A 132 -4.71 -15.85 -8.68
CA ALA A 132 -3.29 -15.80 -9.00
C ALA A 132 -2.43 -15.70 -7.73
N HIS A 133 -1.32 -16.43 -7.71
CA HIS A 133 -0.35 -16.34 -6.62
C HIS A 133 0.65 -15.22 -6.88
N LEU A 134 0.92 -14.40 -5.88
CA LEU A 134 1.84 -13.26 -5.96
C LEU A 134 2.85 -13.31 -4.83
N ALA A 135 3.88 -12.48 -4.92
CA ALA A 135 4.74 -12.15 -3.78
C ALA A 135 4.81 -10.62 -3.61
N TRP A 136 3.80 -10.03 -2.99
CA TRP A 136 3.73 -8.57 -2.78
C TRP A 136 4.09 -8.21 -1.33
N SER A 137 4.85 -7.13 -1.16
CA SER A 137 5.33 -6.70 0.16
C SER A 137 4.58 -5.52 0.77
N GLU A 138 4.01 -4.63 -0.04
CA GLU A 138 3.37 -3.43 0.50
C GLU A 138 2.04 -3.78 1.18
N SER A 139 1.91 -3.44 2.46
CA SER A 139 0.82 -3.93 3.30
C SER A 139 -0.58 -3.56 2.77
N SER A 140 -0.76 -2.35 2.25
CA SER A 140 -2.03 -1.95 1.63
C SER A 140 -2.27 -2.61 0.27
N ALA A 141 -1.20 -2.87 -0.50
CA ALA A 141 -1.32 -3.55 -1.79
C ALA A 141 -1.66 -5.03 -1.62
N VAL A 142 -1.09 -5.68 -0.60
CA VAL A 142 -1.39 -7.06 -0.18
C VAL A 142 -2.88 -7.19 0.19
N CYS A 143 -3.39 -6.32 1.06
CA CYS A 143 -4.81 -6.28 1.39
C CYS A 143 -5.69 -6.14 0.15
N TYR A 144 -5.34 -5.20 -0.73
CA TYR A 144 -6.12 -4.94 -1.93
C TYR A 144 -6.10 -6.12 -2.91
N ALA A 145 -4.93 -6.72 -3.14
CA ALA A 145 -4.78 -7.89 -4.00
C ALA A 145 -5.60 -9.08 -3.49
N ASN A 146 -5.54 -9.35 -2.18
CA ASN A 146 -6.28 -10.45 -1.58
C ASN A 146 -7.80 -10.22 -1.57
N ALA A 147 -8.25 -9.06 -1.10
CA ALA A 147 -9.67 -8.80 -0.85
C ALA A 147 -10.43 -8.32 -2.09
N VAL A 148 -9.81 -7.45 -2.91
CA VAL A 148 -10.49 -6.78 -4.03
C VAL A 148 -10.25 -7.50 -5.34
N LEU A 149 -9.00 -7.85 -5.63
CA LEU A 149 -8.66 -8.59 -6.86
C LEU A 149 -8.93 -10.10 -6.72
N GLY A 150 -8.97 -10.62 -5.49
CA GLY A 150 -9.10 -12.05 -5.20
C GLY A 150 -7.84 -12.85 -5.56
N ALA A 151 -6.70 -12.18 -5.68
CA ALA A 151 -5.40 -12.83 -5.79
C ALA A 151 -4.95 -13.39 -4.42
N ARG A 152 -3.81 -14.07 -4.41
CA ARG A 152 -3.33 -14.81 -3.24
C ARG A 152 -1.89 -14.43 -2.94
N THR A 153 -1.68 -13.70 -1.85
CA THR A 153 -0.34 -13.31 -1.41
C THR A 153 -0.29 -13.22 0.11
N ASN A 154 0.80 -13.71 0.69
CA ASN A 154 1.16 -13.33 2.06
C ASN A 154 1.71 -11.90 2.07
N ARG A 155 1.97 -11.37 3.26
CA ARG A 155 2.73 -10.12 3.43
C ARG A 155 4.22 -10.43 3.36
N GLU A 156 4.78 -10.37 2.16
CA GLU A 156 6.19 -10.73 1.93
C GLU A 156 7.16 -9.68 2.49
N GLY A 157 8.24 -10.12 3.12
CA GLY A 157 9.36 -9.24 3.45
C GLY A 157 10.13 -8.82 2.20
N GLY A 158 10.78 -7.64 2.21
CA GLY A 158 11.50 -7.11 1.03
C GLY A 158 12.50 -8.09 0.40
N PRO A 159 13.43 -8.69 1.17
CA PRO A 159 14.36 -9.70 0.64
C PRO A 159 13.66 -10.97 0.14
N GLY A 160 12.57 -11.37 0.79
CA GLY A 160 11.76 -12.53 0.39
C GLY A 160 11.04 -12.31 -0.94
N ALA A 161 10.42 -11.14 -1.12
CA ALA A 161 9.79 -10.75 -2.37
C ALA A 161 10.81 -10.66 -3.51
N LEU A 162 11.99 -10.05 -3.29
CA LEU A 162 13.04 -10.02 -4.30
C LEU A 162 13.54 -11.43 -4.65
N ALA A 163 13.71 -12.30 -3.65
CA ALA A 163 14.05 -13.71 -3.89
C ALA A 163 12.98 -14.40 -4.76
N ALA A 164 11.70 -14.20 -4.43
CA ALA A 164 10.58 -14.72 -5.19
C ALA A 164 10.53 -14.19 -6.62
N ALA A 165 10.91 -12.93 -6.86
CA ALA A 165 11.01 -12.39 -8.22
C ALA A 165 12.14 -13.03 -9.04
N ILE A 166 13.25 -13.38 -8.40
CA ILE A 166 14.40 -14.01 -9.06
C ILE A 166 14.09 -15.46 -9.42
N CYS A 167 13.54 -16.25 -8.48
CA CYS A 167 13.23 -17.66 -8.75
C CYS A 167 11.85 -17.90 -9.38
N GLY A 168 10.98 -16.88 -9.43
CA GLY A 168 9.60 -17.02 -9.91
C GLY A 168 8.75 -17.94 -9.03
N ARG A 169 9.07 -18.02 -7.73
CA ARG A 169 8.42 -18.93 -6.76
C ARG A 169 8.19 -18.27 -5.41
N THR A 170 7.09 -18.64 -4.76
CA THR A 170 6.85 -18.40 -3.33
C THR A 170 6.44 -19.70 -2.63
N ALA A 171 6.49 -19.74 -1.30
CA ALA A 171 6.11 -20.92 -0.53
C ALA A 171 4.59 -21.07 -0.39
N ALA A 172 4.07 -22.30 -0.49
CA ALA A 172 2.65 -22.61 -0.34
C ALA A 172 2.21 -22.63 1.14
N TYR A 173 1.99 -21.45 1.73
CA TYR A 173 1.50 -21.31 3.11
C TYR A 173 0.58 -20.10 3.28
N GLY A 174 -0.08 -20.02 4.44
CA GLY A 174 -0.89 -18.87 4.82
C GLY A 174 -1.98 -18.56 3.80
N LEU A 175 -2.04 -17.32 3.33
CA LEU A 175 -3.08 -16.81 2.43
C LEU A 175 -3.01 -17.36 1.00
N HIS A 176 -1.99 -18.15 0.67
CA HIS A 176 -1.98 -18.94 -0.56
C HIS A 176 -2.92 -20.15 -0.49
N LEU A 177 -3.22 -20.65 0.71
CA LEU A 177 -4.04 -21.84 0.94
C LEU A 177 -5.46 -21.43 1.36
N ASP A 178 -6.48 -22.18 0.93
CA ASP A 178 -7.88 -21.89 1.27
C ASP A 178 -8.11 -21.84 2.78
N ALA A 179 -7.47 -22.76 3.53
CA ALA A 179 -7.55 -22.80 4.98
C ALA A 179 -7.07 -21.50 5.65
N GLY A 180 -6.07 -20.82 5.09
CA GLY A 180 -5.57 -19.54 5.61
C GLY A 180 -6.48 -18.36 5.32
N ARG A 181 -7.47 -18.51 4.44
CA ARG A 181 -8.36 -17.44 3.98
C ARG A 181 -9.73 -17.45 4.66
N VAL A 182 -10.00 -18.48 5.46
CA VAL A 182 -11.24 -18.61 6.25
C VAL A 182 -11.30 -17.47 7.27
N PRO A 183 -12.41 -16.72 7.37
CA PRO A 183 -12.61 -15.70 8.37
C PRO A 183 -12.41 -16.22 9.79
N THR A 184 -11.68 -15.45 10.59
CA THR A 184 -11.50 -15.69 12.03
C THR A 184 -12.32 -14.73 12.88
N HIS A 185 -12.82 -13.66 12.27
CA HIS A 185 -13.60 -12.61 12.93
C HIS A 185 -14.80 -12.21 12.07
N ARG A 186 -15.92 -11.87 12.71
CA ARG A 186 -17.10 -11.28 12.09
C ARG A 186 -17.31 -9.87 12.62
N VAL A 187 -17.46 -8.92 11.71
CA VAL A 187 -17.70 -7.52 12.01
C VAL A 187 -19.06 -7.14 11.46
N ARG A 188 -19.97 -6.71 12.34
CA ARG A 188 -21.30 -6.23 11.95
C ARG A 188 -21.34 -4.72 12.07
N VAL A 189 -21.37 -4.04 10.94
CA VAL A 189 -21.45 -2.58 10.90
C VAL A 189 -22.92 -2.17 11.04
N ARG A 190 -23.23 -1.44 12.11
CA ARG A 190 -24.59 -0.99 12.45
C ARG A 190 -24.74 0.54 12.41
N CYS A 191 -23.65 1.25 12.12
CA CYS A 191 -23.64 2.69 11.92
C CYS A 191 -23.49 3.07 10.45
N PRO A 192 -23.83 4.32 10.06
CA PRO A 192 -23.57 4.80 8.71
C PRO A 192 -22.07 4.84 8.40
N VAL A 193 -21.67 4.29 7.26
CA VAL A 193 -20.31 4.38 6.69
C VAL A 193 -20.46 4.82 5.24
N ARG A 194 -20.15 6.07 4.93
CA ARG A 194 -20.52 6.71 3.65
C ARG A 194 -19.34 7.37 2.96
N THR A 195 -18.45 8.01 3.71
CA THR A 195 -17.33 8.76 3.15
C THR A 195 -16.05 7.94 3.17
N PRO A 196 -15.08 8.19 2.29
CA PRO A 196 -13.81 7.46 2.28
C PRO A 196 -13.08 7.44 3.64
N ASP A 197 -13.20 8.51 4.44
CA ASP A 197 -12.64 8.57 5.79
C ASP A 197 -13.43 7.75 6.82
N ASP A 198 -14.75 7.54 6.65
CA ASP A 198 -15.51 6.56 7.46
C ASP A 198 -14.92 5.16 7.29
N TYR A 199 -14.65 4.75 6.04
CA TYR A 199 -14.04 3.45 5.74
C TYR A 199 -12.62 3.34 6.29
N GLY A 200 -11.84 4.44 6.24
CA GLY A 200 -10.54 4.51 6.90
C GLY A 200 -10.64 4.33 8.42
N ALA A 201 -11.60 5.01 9.07
CA ALA A 201 -11.83 4.89 10.52
C ALA A 201 -12.29 3.49 10.91
N LEU A 202 -13.23 2.90 10.15
CA LEU A 202 -13.69 1.53 10.31
C LEU A 202 -12.52 0.55 10.21
N GLY A 203 -11.70 0.67 9.16
CA GLY A 203 -10.55 -0.20 8.95
C GLY A 203 -9.52 -0.08 10.07
N TYR A 204 -9.28 1.13 10.58
CA TYR A 204 -8.40 1.32 11.72
C TYR A 204 -8.93 0.59 12.96
N TRP A 205 -10.21 0.78 13.29
CA TRP A 205 -10.85 0.18 14.46
C TRP A 205 -10.87 -1.34 14.40
N VAL A 206 -11.32 -1.89 13.27
CA VAL A 206 -11.34 -3.33 13.03
C VAL A 206 -9.93 -3.91 13.07
N GLY A 207 -8.96 -3.28 12.42
CA GLY A 207 -7.59 -3.77 12.40
C GLY A 207 -6.97 -3.86 13.81
N ARG A 208 -7.23 -2.88 14.67
CA ARG A 208 -6.78 -2.88 16.08
C ARG A 208 -7.29 -4.08 16.87
N TRP A 209 -8.50 -4.54 16.58
CA TRP A 209 -9.13 -5.67 17.26
C TRP A 209 -8.71 -7.01 16.65
N VAL A 210 -8.74 -7.12 15.32
CA VAL A 210 -8.51 -8.36 14.58
C VAL A 210 -7.04 -8.80 14.61
N GLY A 211 -6.10 -7.86 14.61
CA GLY A 211 -4.69 -8.18 14.46
C GLY A 211 -4.42 -8.95 13.15
N GLY A 212 -3.61 -10.01 13.22
CA GLY A 212 -3.27 -10.86 12.06
C GLY A 212 -4.39 -11.79 11.57
N GLY A 213 -5.62 -11.65 12.07
CA GLY A 213 -6.78 -12.43 11.63
C GLY A 213 -7.37 -11.98 10.28
N VAL A 214 -8.43 -12.68 9.86
CA VAL A 214 -9.19 -12.41 8.63
C VAL A 214 -10.61 -11.97 9.01
N PRO A 215 -10.95 -10.67 8.89
CA PRO A 215 -12.29 -10.20 9.19
C PRO A 215 -13.26 -10.43 8.02
N TYR A 216 -14.47 -10.86 8.36
CA TYR A 216 -15.64 -10.88 7.50
C TYR A 216 -16.60 -9.78 7.92
N ILE A 217 -16.81 -8.80 7.04
CA ILE A 217 -17.52 -7.56 7.34
C ILE A 217 -18.91 -7.59 6.71
N GLU A 218 -19.93 -7.34 7.52
CA GLU A 218 -21.35 -7.26 7.18
C GLU A 218 -21.85 -5.83 7.39
N GLY A 219 -22.89 -5.42 6.65
CA GLY A 219 -23.56 -4.12 6.86
C GLY A 219 -22.94 -2.93 6.12
N LEU A 220 -22.13 -3.17 5.09
CA LEU A 220 -21.62 -2.13 4.20
C LEU A 220 -22.40 -2.13 2.87
N ASP A 221 -22.75 -0.94 2.41
CA ASP A 221 -23.43 -0.71 1.13
C ASP A 221 -22.40 -0.28 0.07
N LEU A 222 -21.87 -1.27 -0.66
CA LEU A 222 -20.89 -1.08 -1.72
C LEU A 222 -21.25 -1.94 -2.93
N PRO A 223 -20.96 -1.50 -4.16
CA PRO A 223 -21.11 -2.35 -5.32
C PRO A 223 -20.11 -3.52 -5.27
N PRO A 224 -20.43 -4.67 -5.89
CA PRO A 224 -19.49 -5.76 -6.01
C PRO A 224 -18.21 -5.39 -6.76
N VAL A 225 -17.08 -5.99 -6.38
CA VAL A 225 -15.76 -5.70 -6.97
C VAL A 225 -15.02 -6.97 -7.42
N GLY A 226 -13.99 -6.82 -8.25
CA GLY A 226 -13.14 -7.91 -8.72
C GLY A 226 -11.98 -7.43 -9.61
N ALA A 227 -11.17 -8.37 -10.11
CA ALA A 227 -10.07 -8.07 -11.04
C ALA A 227 -10.53 -7.42 -12.36
N SER A 228 -11.79 -7.63 -12.75
CA SER A 228 -12.40 -6.99 -13.92
C SER A 228 -12.93 -5.58 -13.66
N THR A 229 -12.94 -5.11 -12.40
CA THR A 229 -13.41 -3.78 -12.02
C THR A 229 -12.34 -2.75 -12.39
N PRO A 230 -12.56 -1.86 -13.38
CA PRO A 230 -11.52 -0.95 -13.83
C PRO A 230 -11.31 0.16 -12.80
N LEU A 231 -10.17 0.16 -12.11
CA LEU A 231 -9.83 1.24 -11.17
C LEU A 231 -9.54 2.59 -11.84
N ALA A 232 -9.35 2.57 -13.16
CA ALA A 232 -9.04 3.74 -13.97
C ALA A 232 -10.26 4.40 -14.63
N VAL A 233 -11.48 3.89 -14.43
CA VAL A 233 -12.70 4.39 -15.09
C VAL A 233 -13.55 5.17 -14.08
N SER A 234 -14.05 6.35 -14.46
CA SER A 234 -14.99 7.11 -13.62
C SER A 234 -16.29 6.33 -13.36
N GLY A 235 -16.81 6.35 -12.13
CA GLY A 235 -18.09 5.73 -11.79
C GLY A 235 -18.12 5.20 -10.36
N GLU A 236 -19.23 4.56 -9.99
CA GLU A 236 -19.44 3.97 -8.65
C GLU A 236 -18.40 2.91 -8.31
N GLU A 237 -17.98 2.12 -9.30
CA GLU A 237 -16.98 1.06 -9.14
C GLU A 237 -15.58 1.60 -8.77
N ALA A 238 -15.10 2.66 -9.43
CA ALA A 238 -13.81 3.25 -9.06
C ALA A 238 -13.87 3.97 -7.71
N ALA A 239 -15.00 4.60 -7.38
CA ALA A 239 -15.21 5.16 -6.05
C ALA A 239 -15.19 4.07 -4.96
N ALA A 240 -15.77 2.90 -5.24
CA ALA A 240 -15.66 1.73 -4.37
C ALA A 240 -14.22 1.23 -4.27
N GLY A 241 -13.48 1.19 -5.38
CA GLY A 241 -12.07 0.82 -5.42
C GLY A 241 -11.19 1.71 -4.52
N ASP A 242 -11.32 3.02 -4.61
CA ASP A 242 -10.57 3.97 -3.76
C ASP A 242 -10.97 3.86 -2.28
N THR A 243 -12.25 3.63 -2.01
CA THR A 243 -12.77 3.41 -0.66
C THR A 243 -12.21 2.12 -0.04
N LEU A 244 -12.21 1.02 -0.78
CA LEU A 244 -11.65 -0.26 -0.34
C LEU A 244 -10.13 -0.20 -0.20
N LYS A 245 -9.44 0.58 -1.04
CA LYS A 245 -8.03 0.91 -0.88
C LYS A 245 -7.74 1.56 0.48
N LEU A 246 -8.57 2.53 0.91
CA LEU A 246 -8.42 3.19 2.21
C LEU A 246 -8.77 2.26 3.38
N LEU A 247 -9.86 1.49 3.27
CA LEU A 247 -10.25 0.48 4.27
C LEU A 247 -9.13 -0.55 4.49
N GLY A 248 -8.66 -1.18 3.41
CA GLY A 248 -7.60 -2.19 3.44
C GLY A 248 -6.26 -1.64 3.94
N ALA A 249 -5.94 -0.40 3.57
CA ALA A 249 -4.76 0.29 4.08
C ALA A 249 -4.81 0.53 5.59
N ALA A 250 -5.97 0.94 6.11
CA ALA A 250 -6.17 1.17 7.54
C ALA A 250 -6.07 -0.14 8.33
N LEU A 251 -6.79 -1.19 7.89
CA LEU A 251 -6.72 -2.56 8.45
C LEU A 251 -5.27 -3.07 8.54
N ALA A 252 -4.52 -2.93 7.44
CA ALA A 252 -3.13 -3.38 7.38
C ALA A 252 -2.21 -2.58 8.30
N SER A 253 -2.44 -1.27 8.43
CA SER A 253 -1.59 -0.38 9.22
C SER A 253 -1.82 -0.51 10.73
N SER A 254 -3.07 -0.77 11.16
CA SER A 254 -3.42 -0.85 12.58
C SER A 254 -3.42 -2.27 13.16
N GLY A 255 -3.60 -3.28 12.30
CA GLY A 255 -3.72 -4.69 12.69
C GLY A 255 -2.76 -5.66 12.03
N ALA A 256 -2.02 -5.27 10.99
CA ALA A 256 -1.31 -6.20 10.10
C ALA A 256 -2.21 -7.23 9.39
N VAL A 257 -3.52 -6.93 9.28
CA VAL A 257 -4.47 -7.67 8.43
C VAL A 257 -3.94 -7.67 6.99
N ALA A 258 -4.00 -8.82 6.33
CA ALA A 258 -3.54 -9.00 4.94
C ALA A 258 -4.66 -9.44 3.98
N LEU A 259 -5.82 -9.85 4.51
CA LEU A 259 -7.03 -10.21 3.78
C LEU A 259 -8.24 -9.82 4.62
N TYR A 260 -9.28 -9.32 3.96
CA TYR A 260 -10.60 -9.13 4.54
C TYR A 260 -11.66 -9.52 3.51
N HIS A 261 -12.84 -9.84 3.99
CA HIS A 261 -14.01 -10.16 3.19
C HIS A 261 -15.13 -9.20 3.51
N ILE A 262 -15.89 -8.76 2.51
CA ILE A 262 -17.12 -7.99 2.70
C ILE A 262 -18.26 -8.77 2.05
N HIS A 263 -19.27 -9.10 2.86
CA HIS A 263 -20.45 -9.86 2.42
C HIS A 263 -21.09 -9.20 1.20
N GLY A 264 -21.30 -9.98 0.13
CA GLY A 264 -21.91 -9.52 -1.13
C GLY A 264 -21.01 -8.66 -2.03
N VAL A 265 -19.80 -8.28 -1.57
CA VAL A 265 -18.96 -7.29 -2.26
C VAL A 265 -17.67 -7.92 -2.79
N THR A 266 -16.85 -8.50 -1.92
CA THR A 266 -15.53 -9.05 -2.31
C THR A 266 -15.67 -10.39 -3.05
N PRO A 267 -14.82 -10.69 -4.05
CA PRO A 267 -14.94 -11.88 -4.90
C PRO A 267 -15.20 -13.20 -4.16
N GLU A 268 -14.41 -13.52 -3.13
CA GLU A 268 -14.53 -14.79 -2.40
C GLU A 268 -15.82 -14.86 -1.57
N ALA A 269 -16.19 -13.78 -0.88
CA ALA A 269 -17.43 -13.70 -0.12
C ALA A 269 -18.70 -13.83 -0.99
N ARG A 270 -18.62 -13.44 -2.28
CA ARG A 270 -19.72 -13.65 -3.23
C ARG A 270 -19.74 -15.07 -3.79
N ALA A 271 -18.57 -15.65 -4.02
CA ALA A 271 -18.43 -16.98 -4.59
C ALA A 271 -18.76 -18.10 -3.59
N LEU A 272 -18.56 -17.83 -2.30
CA LEU A 272 -18.68 -18.80 -1.21
C LEU A 272 -19.66 -18.26 -0.14
N PRO A 273 -20.96 -18.55 -0.24
CA PRO A 273 -21.97 -18.06 0.71
C PRO A 273 -21.69 -18.43 2.17
N ASP A 274 -21.10 -19.61 2.41
CA ASP A 274 -20.77 -20.12 3.75
C ASP A 274 -19.29 -19.88 4.12
N LEU A 275 -18.64 -18.88 3.51
CA LEU A 275 -17.23 -18.58 3.75
C LEU A 275 -16.93 -18.31 5.23
N CYS A 276 -17.82 -17.60 5.93
CA CYS A 276 -17.64 -17.23 7.33
C CYS A 276 -18.25 -18.29 8.27
N PRO A 277 -17.44 -19.00 9.07
CA PRO A 277 -17.96 -19.94 10.06
C PRO A 277 -18.85 -19.24 11.10
N PRO A 278 -19.78 -19.98 11.74
CA PRO A 278 -20.61 -19.42 12.80
C PRO A 278 -19.80 -19.10 14.07
N ASP A 279 -18.80 -19.92 14.38
CA ASP A 279 -18.01 -19.85 15.62
C ASP A 279 -16.74 -19.01 15.42
N VAL A 280 -16.91 -17.71 15.24
CA VAL A 280 -15.82 -16.73 15.12
C VAL A 280 -16.00 -15.59 16.13
N ALA A 281 -14.92 -14.86 16.44
CA ALA A 281 -15.03 -13.69 17.29
C ALA A 281 -15.94 -12.63 16.62
N VAL A 282 -16.85 -12.01 17.36
CA VAL A 282 -17.83 -11.05 16.80
C VAL A 282 -17.64 -9.67 17.42
N MET A 283 -17.67 -8.64 16.57
CA MET A 283 -17.73 -7.23 16.97
C MET A 283 -18.88 -6.54 16.25
N ASP A 284 -19.75 -5.87 17.02
CA ASP A 284 -20.71 -4.91 16.48
C ASP A 284 -20.09 -3.50 16.50
N VAL A 285 -20.10 -2.82 15.35
CA VAL A 285 -19.61 -1.44 15.22
C VAL A 285 -20.80 -0.50 15.16
N GLU A 286 -21.08 0.16 16.28
CA GLU A 286 -22.22 1.08 16.44
C GLU A 286 -21.84 2.57 16.29
N ASP A 287 -20.55 2.90 16.38
CA ASP A 287 -20.02 4.25 16.23
C ASP A 287 -18.55 4.21 15.77
N LEU A 288 -18.14 5.19 14.95
CA LEU A 288 -16.76 5.41 14.51
C LEU A 288 -16.02 6.48 15.33
N GLY A 289 -16.70 7.15 16.26
CA GLY A 289 -16.14 8.17 17.17
C GLY A 289 -14.84 7.74 17.87
N PRO A 290 -14.77 6.54 18.50
CA PRO A 290 -13.54 6.08 19.15
C PRO A 290 -12.35 5.95 18.19
N ALA A 291 -12.60 5.48 16.96
CA ALA A 291 -11.57 5.36 15.93
C ALA A 291 -11.07 6.74 15.49
N ARG A 292 -11.99 7.67 15.26
CA ARG A 292 -11.68 9.06 14.89
C ARG A 292 -10.90 9.76 15.99
N GLN A 293 -11.26 9.56 17.26
CA GLN A 293 -10.53 10.11 18.40
C GLN A 293 -9.10 9.57 18.46
N ALA A 294 -8.92 8.25 18.28
CA ALA A 294 -7.60 7.62 18.33
C ALA A 294 -6.66 8.03 17.18
N LEU A 295 -7.22 8.40 16.03
CA LEU A 295 -6.47 8.88 14.85
C LEU A 295 -6.12 10.37 14.92
N ASN A 296 -6.59 11.10 15.93
CA ASN A 296 -6.41 12.53 16.07
C ASN A 296 -5.56 12.89 17.29
N SER A 297 -4.59 13.77 17.10
CA SER A 297 -3.84 14.44 18.16
C SER A 297 -4.32 15.88 18.36
N ASP A 298 -3.98 16.45 19.52
CA ASP A 298 -4.23 17.87 19.76
C ASP A 298 -3.23 18.76 18.98
N ALA A 299 -3.67 19.18 17.80
CA ALA A 299 -2.99 20.11 16.90
C ALA A 299 -4.01 21.03 16.22
N SER A 300 -3.95 22.34 16.51
CA SER A 300 -4.83 23.32 15.88
C SER A 300 -4.20 24.02 14.68
N ALA A 301 -2.89 24.28 14.73
CA ALA A 301 -2.13 24.77 13.58
C ALA A 301 -1.67 23.58 12.71
N ILE A 302 -1.80 23.72 11.39
CA ILE A 302 -1.46 22.69 10.41
C ILE A 302 -0.34 23.21 9.50
N ASP A 303 0.82 22.54 9.53
CA ASP A 303 1.96 22.88 8.70
C ASP A 303 1.86 22.24 7.30
N LEU A 304 1.34 21.00 7.28
CA LEU A 304 1.28 20.15 6.09
C LEU A 304 -0.06 19.43 6.00
N VAL A 305 -0.63 19.38 4.81
CA VAL A 305 -1.73 18.50 4.45
C VAL A 305 -1.19 17.43 3.51
N VAL A 306 -1.42 16.16 3.81
CA VAL A 306 -1.00 15.04 2.95
C VAL A 306 -2.22 14.25 2.52
N VAL A 307 -2.37 14.09 1.21
CA VAL A 307 -3.38 13.22 0.58
C VAL A 307 -2.67 12.23 -0.32
N GLY A 308 -3.14 10.97 -0.35
CA GLY A 308 -2.55 9.92 -1.17
C GLY A 308 -1.67 8.93 -0.40
N CYS A 309 -2.16 8.40 0.73
CA CYS A 309 -1.54 7.26 1.40
C CYS A 309 -2.58 6.17 1.71
N PRO A 310 -2.83 5.21 0.80
CA PRO A 310 -2.02 4.86 -0.37
C PRO A 310 -2.09 5.89 -1.49
N HIS A 311 -1.12 5.87 -2.41
CA HIS A 311 -1.00 6.82 -3.53
C HIS A 311 -2.34 7.12 -4.20
N ALA A 312 -2.60 8.41 -4.38
CA ALA A 312 -3.87 8.91 -4.88
C ALA A 312 -4.14 8.39 -6.30
N SER A 313 -5.38 8.00 -6.56
CA SER A 313 -5.88 7.72 -7.90
C SER A 313 -6.07 9.01 -8.69
N LEU A 314 -6.27 8.89 -10.00
CA LEU A 314 -6.60 10.05 -10.84
C LEU A 314 -7.94 10.69 -10.40
N THR A 315 -8.91 9.89 -9.95
CA THR A 315 -10.19 10.37 -9.42
C THR A 315 -10.00 11.21 -8.15
N GLU A 316 -9.18 10.74 -7.21
CA GLU A 316 -8.84 11.52 -6.01
C GLU A 316 -8.11 12.83 -6.37
N VAL A 317 -7.18 12.80 -7.33
CA VAL A 317 -6.49 14.01 -7.82
C VAL A 317 -7.47 15.01 -8.42
N ARG A 318 -8.47 14.55 -9.19
CA ARG A 318 -9.56 15.41 -9.71
C ARG A 318 -10.35 16.07 -8.59
N HIS A 319 -10.72 15.32 -7.54
CA HIS A 319 -11.46 15.86 -6.40
C HIS A 319 -10.66 16.92 -5.64
N ILE A 320 -9.36 16.67 -5.43
CA ILE A 320 -8.46 17.62 -4.78
C ILE A 320 -8.37 18.92 -5.61
N ALA A 321 -8.09 18.79 -6.92
CA ALA A 321 -7.97 19.94 -7.82
C ALA A 321 -9.28 20.76 -7.88
N ALA A 322 -10.44 20.09 -7.87
CA ALA A 322 -11.74 20.76 -7.84
C ALA A 322 -11.95 21.55 -6.53
N GLY A 323 -11.58 20.98 -5.37
CA GLY A 323 -11.76 21.61 -4.07
C GLY A 323 -10.90 22.87 -3.84
N ILE A 324 -9.75 22.97 -4.50
CA ILE A 324 -8.80 24.10 -4.33
C ILE A 324 -8.68 25.02 -5.54
N ARG A 325 -9.47 24.79 -6.60
CA ARG A 325 -9.41 25.60 -7.83
C ARG A 325 -9.59 27.09 -7.54
N GLY A 326 -8.65 27.91 -8.00
CA GLY A 326 -8.67 29.36 -7.80
C GLY A 326 -8.47 29.81 -6.36
N LYS A 327 -8.02 28.92 -5.47
CA LYS A 327 -7.72 29.23 -4.06
C LYS A 327 -6.22 29.49 -3.87
N ARG A 328 -5.86 29.85 -2.64
CA ARG A 328 -4.46 29.98 -2.17
C ARG A 328 -4.33 29.23 -0.86
N LEU A 329 -3.29 28.41 -0.76
CA LEU A 329 -3.02 27.60 0.42
C LEU A 329 -2.12 28.36 1.40
N ARG A 330 -2.38 28.15 2.70
CA ARG A 330 -1.60 28.69 3.82
C ARG A 330 -0.69 27.63 4.46
N ALA A 331 -1.14 26.37 4.49
CA ALA A 331 -0.30 25.23 4.81
C ALA A 331 0.23 24.60 3.53
N ALA A 332 1.33 23.85 3.62
CA ALA A 332 1.78 23.04 2.50
C ALA A 332 0.74 21.95 2.19
N LEU A 333 0.50 21.65 0.91
CA LEU A 333 -0.31 20.51 0.48
C LEU A 333 0.55 19.58 -0.36
N TRP A 334 0.69 18.34 0.05
CA TRP A 334 1.34 17.28 -0.70
C TRP A 334 0.31 16.25 -1.15
N VAL A 335 0.20 16.07 -2.46
CA VAL A 335 -0.61 15.03 -3.09
C VAL A 335 0.34 13.96 -3.62
N THR A 336 0.44 12.83 -2.92
CA THR A 336 1.33 11.73 -3.32
C THR A 336 0.61 10.75 -4.23
N THR A 337 1.20 10.44 -5.39
CA THR A 337 0.62 9.56 -6.40
C THR A 337 1.72 8.76 -7.14
N SER A 338 1.35 7.90 -8.10
CA SER A 338 2.30 7.23 -8.96
C SER A 338 2.68 8.10 -10.16
N ARG A 339 3.86 7.85 -10.78
CA ARG A 339 4.28 8.60 -11.98
C ARG A 339 3.23 8.58 -13.11
N PRO A 340 2.66 7.43 -13.50
CA PRO A 340 1.66 7.40 -14.58
C PRO A 340 0.38 8.18 -14.24
N VAL A 341 -0.05 8.16 -12.97
CA VAL A 341 -1.23 8.93 -12.54
C VAL A 341 -0.91 10.43 -12.52
N ARG A 342 0.29 10.84 -12.09
CA ARG A 342 0.73 12.24 -12.18
C ARG A 342 0.75 12.72 -13.63
N GLU A 343 1.30 11.93 -14.54
CA GLU A 343 1.36 12.25 -15.99
C GLU A 343 -0.05 12.36 -16.59
N ALA A 344 -0.98 11.46 -16.23
CA ALA A 344 -2.38 11.58 -16.62
C ALA A 344 -3.06 12.83 -16.04
N ALA A 345 -2.80 13.15 -14.77
CA ALA A 345 -3.32 14.35 -14.13
C ALA A 345 -2.75 15.65 -14.73
N GLU A 346 -1.50 15.62 -15.20
CA GLU A 346 -0.85 16.72 -15.90
C GLU A 346 -1.52 16.97 -17.26
N ALA A 347 -1.82 15.90 -18.01
CA ALA A 347 -2.56 15.99 -19.27
C ALA A 347 -3.97 16.60 -19.10
N GLU A 348 -4.59 16.45 -17.93
CA GLU A 348 -5.89 17.05 -17.58
C GLU A 348 -5.78 18.46 -16.97
N GLY A 349 -4.57 19.02 -16.81
CA GLY A 349 -4.35 20.33 -16.17
C GLY A 349 -4.58 20.34 -14.65
N LEU A 350 -4.73 19.17 -14.03
CA LEU A 350 -4.98 19.03 -12.59
C LEU A 350 -3.72 19.35 -11.78
N VAL A 351 -2.55 18.92 -12.26
CA VAL A 351 -1.26 19.24 -11.62
C VAL A 351 -1.07 20.76 -11.57
N ALA A 352 -1.26 21.44 -12.71
CA ALA A 352 -1.19 22.90 -12.76
C ALA A 352 -2.18 23.57 -11.80
N THR A 353 -3.44 23.10 -11.76
CA THR A 353 -4.45 23.63 -10.82
C THR A 353 -4.00 23.51 -9.36
N ILE A 354 -3.41 22.38 -8.97
CA ILE A 354 -2.95 22.14 -7.59
C ILE A 354 -1.72 23.00 -7.27
N GLU A 355 -0.77 23.10 -8.19
CA GLU A 355 0.46 23.87 -8.00
C GLU A 355 0.24 25.38 -7.99
N GLU A 356 -0.69 25.89 -8.81
CA GLU A 356 -1.10 27.30 -8.80
C GLU A 356 -1.73 27.72 -7.47
N ALA A 357 -2.40 26.79 -6.77
CA ALA A 357 -2.92 27.04 -5.43
C ALA A 357 -1.81 27.07 -4.36
N GLY A 358 -0.61 26.56 -4.67
CA GLY A 358 0.52 26.41 -3.76
C GLY A 358 0.74 24.99 -3.25
N GLY A 359 0.05 23.99 -3.83
CA GLY A 359 0.27 22.58 -3.52
C GLY A 359 1.42 21.96 -4.32
N LEU A 360 1.74 20.70 -4.01
CA LEU A 360 2.76 19.91 -4.69
C LEU A 360 2.18 18.52 -5.02
N VAL A 361 2.22 18.13 -6.30
CA VAL A 361 1.90 16.76 -6.72
C VAL A 361 3.21 15.97 -6.82
N ILE A 362 3.39 15.05 -5.88
CA ILE A 362 4.60 14.26 -5.70
C ILE A 362 4.36 12.88 -6.28
N ALA A 363 5.20 12.45 -7.20
CA ALA A 363 5.20 11.08 -7.67
C ALA A 363 6.32 10.26 -7.00
N ASP A 364 6.15 8.94 -7.01
CA ASP A 364 7.16 7.93 -6.61
C ASP A 364 7.53 7.89 -5.13
N SER A 365 7.01 8.81 -4.31
CA SER A 365 7.42 9.02 -2.93
C SER A 365 6.31 8.76 -1.92
N CYS A 366 6.64 8.16 -0.79
CA CYS A 366 5.75 8.06 0.35
C CYS A 366 6.26 8.89 1.54
N VAL A 367 5.41 9.76 2.08
CA VAL A 367 5.72 10.64 3.23
C VAL A 367 6.16 9.83 4.47
N VAL A 368 5.62 8.62 4.65
CA VAL A 368 5.96 7.75 5.79
C VAL A 368 7.44 7.34 5.81
N ILE A 369 8.04 7.18 4.63
CA ILE A 369 9.41 6.69 4.44
C ILE A 369 10.35 7.75 3.85
N ALA A 370 9.86 8.98 3.66
CA ALA A 370 10.66 10.16 3.37
C ALA A 370 11.41 10.63 4.63
N PRO A 371 12.53 11.37 4.51
CA PRO A 371 13.26 11.93 5.64
C PRO A 371 12.54 13.15 6.24
N MET A 372 11.29 12.98 6.69
CA MET A 372 10.43 14.07 7.18
C MET A 372 11.00 14.83 8.38
N ALA A 373 11.86 14.19 9.17
CA ALA A 373 12.54 14.83 10.30
C ALA A 373 13.48 15.98 9.88
N GLU A 374 14.00 15.93 8.64
CA GLU A 374 14.85 16.97 8.05
C GLU A 374 14.04 18.14 7.48
N LEU A 375 12.72 18.00 7.41
CA LEU A 375 11.80 19.00 6.86
C LEU A 375 11.14 19.82 7.97
N PRO A 376 10.61 21.03 7.68
CA PRO A 376 10.11 21.94 8.70
C PRO A 376 8.72 21.58 9.25
N TYR A 377 8.14 20.44 8.87
CA TYR A 377 6.76 20.08 9.23
C TYR A 377 6.68 19.36 10.58
N ARG A 378 5.73 19.73 11.43
CA ARG A 378 5.50 19.11 12.74
C ARG A 378 4.06 18.65 12.95
N THR A 379 3.10 19.31 12.29
CA THR A 379 1.69 18.92 12.30
C THR A 379 1.21 18.57 10.89
N VAL A 380 0.43 17.49 10.79
CA VAL A 380 -0.11 17.00 9.52
C VAL A 380 -1.62 16.81 9.59
N ALA A 381 -2.33 17.25 8.54
CA ALA A 381 -3.72 16.86 8.28
C ALA A 381 -3.78 15.84 7.14
N THR A 382 -4.63 14.82 7.26
CA THR A 382 -4.75 13.75 6.26
C THR A 382 -6.15 13.12 6.25
N ASN A 383 -6.60 12.70 5.07
CA ASN A 383 -7.83 11.90 4.90
C ASN A 383 -7.57 10.38 5.00
N SER A 384 -6.34 9.98 5.32
CA SER A 384 -5.94 8.59 5.42
C SER A 384 -5.65 8.18 6.86
N ALA A 385 -6.39 7.16 7.33
CA ALA A 385 -6.15 6.53 8.62
C ALA A 385 -4.77 5.83 8.69
N LYS A 386 -4.26 5.30 7.55
CA LYS A 386 -2.90 4.74 7.47
C LYS A 386 -1.85 5.81 7.69
N MET A 387 -2.00 6.97 7.05
CA MET A 387 -1.09 8.11 7.26
C MET A 387 -1.17 8.60 8.69
N ALA A 388 -2.36 8.80 9.24
CA ALA A 388 -2.51 9.23 10.63
C ALA A 388 -1.87 8.23 11.62
N THR A 389 -2.08 6.92 11.43
CA THR A 389 -1.46 5.87 12.25
C THR A 389 0.07 5.96 12.25
N TYR A 390 0.70 6.09 11.08
CA TYR A 390 2.16 6.19 10.98
C TYR A 390 2.71 7.57 11.36
N ALA A 391 1.97 8.65 11.09
CA ALA A 391 2.36 9.99 11.49
C ALA A 391 2.48 10.08 13.02
N LEU A 392 1.49 9.53 13.73
CA LEU A 392 1.44 9.49 15.20
C LEU A 392 2.53 8.63 15.82
N GLY A 393 2.80 7.42 15.27
CA GLY A 393 3.73 6.48 15.88
C GLY A 393 5.16 6.47 15.32
N HIS A 394 5.32 6.68 14.01
CA HIS A 394 6.56 6.38 13.27
C HIS A 394 7.30 7.62 12.74
N ALA A 395 6.58 8.73 12.50
CA ALA A 395 7.16 9.95 11.90
C ALA A 395 7.38 11.11 12.90
N GLY A 396 6.90 10.99 14.14
CA GLY A 396 7.02 12.04 15.16
C GLY A 396 6.19 13.30 14.85
N LEU A 397 5.15 13.17 14.00
CA LEU A 397 4.26 14.26 13.62
C LEU A 397 2.95 14.16 14.43
N LYS A 398 2.38 15.31 14.79
CA LYS A 398 1.00 15.33 15.31
C LYS A 398 0.03 15.27 14.14
N ALA A 399 -0.91 14.33 14.17
CA ALA A 399 -1.86 14.14 13.07
C ALA A 399 -3.26 14.66 13.41
N ARG A 400 -3.92 15.25 12.40
CA ARG A 400 -5.37 15.39 12.32
C ARG A 400 -5.90 14.52 11.18
N PHE A 401 -6.99 13.82 11.47
CA PHE A 401 -7.64 12.90 10.54
C PHE A 401 -9.11 13.27 10.37
N GLY A 402 -9.56 13.37 9.13
CA GLY A 402 -10.94 13.69 8.80
C GLY A 402 -11.23 13.63 7.30
N PRO A 403 -12.42 14.08 6.86
CA PRO A 403 -12.80 14.11 5.46
C PRO A 403 -11.82 14.92 4.59
N LEU A 404 -11.80 14.64 3.29
CA LEU A 404 -10.94 15.34 2.34
C LEU A 404 -11.20 16.85 2.37
N GLU A 405 -12.46 17.25 2.40
CA GLU A 405 -12.92 18.63 2.41
C GLU A 405 -12.33 19.38 3.61
N GLN A 406 -12.37 18.78 4.80
CA GLN A 406 -11.81 19.35 6.02
C GLN A 406 -10.28 19.48 5.93
N CYS A 407 -9.60 18.52 5.27
CA CYS A 407 -8.17 18.60 5.01
C CYS A 407 -7.83 19.74 4.03
N LEU A 408 -8.65 19.97 2.99
CA LEU A 408 -8.46 21.08 2.06
C LEU A 408 -8.75 22.44 2.73
N ASP A 409 -9.75 22.51 3.61
CA ASP A 409 -10.00 23.68 4.46
C ASP A 409 -8.82 23.99 5.38
N ALA A 410 -8.19 22.94 5.94
CA ALA A 410 -6.95 23.09 6.69
C ALA A 410 -5.80 23.61 5.83
N ALA A 411 -5.69 23.15 4.58
CA ALA A 411 -4.69 23.65 3.63
C ALA A 411 -4.89 25.14 3.34
N MET A 412 -6.14 25.59 3.15
CA MET A 412 -6.48 26.99 2.86
C MET A 412 -6.34 27.91 4.08
N SER A 413 -6.64 27.42 5.29
CA SER A 413 -6.65 28.25 6.51
C SER A 413 -5.36 28.19 7.32
N GLY A 414 -4.57 27.12 7.17
CA GLY A 414 -3.41 26.80 8.02
C GLY A 414 -3.80 26.28 9.41
N ARG A 415 -5.07 25.96 9.62
CA ARG A 415 -5.61 25.50 10.90
C ARG A 415 -6.60 24.37 10.71
N TRP A 416 -6.66 23.45 11.67
CA TRP A 416 -7.71 22.44 11.67
C TRP A 416 -9.07 23.11 11.90
N PRO A 417 -10.07 22.88 11.03
CA PRO A 417 -11.42 23.41 11.23
C PRO A 417 -12.02 22.92 12.55
N ALA A 418 -12.70 23.84 13.25
CA ALA A 418 -13.31 23.60 14.56
C ALA A 418 -14.48 22.62 14.49
#